data_AF-A0A2G2WU72-F1
#
_entry.id   AF-A0A2G2WU72-F1
#
_cell.length_a   1.000
_cell.length_b   1.000
_cell.length_c   1.000
_cell.angle_alpha   90.00
_cell.angle_beta   90.00
_cell.angle_gamma   90.00
#
_symmetry.space_group_name_H-M   'P 1'
#
loop_
_entity.id
_entity.type
_entity.pdbx_description
1 polymer ?
#
loop_
_entity_poly.entity_id
_entity_poly.type
_entity_poly.pdbx_seq_one_letter_code
_entity_poly.pdbx_strand_id
1 'polypeptide(L)'
;MTLSEEELSRFFRIRKTVMEMLSDRGYVVGDFEINMSKNEFLQKYGENKREDFVILKAKRNNDPEQIYVFFPEEEKVGVQAIKIYAKRMETEIVYQAILVVQQKLTSFAHRSINEVSAQFNFKVFQEAELLVNVKNHVLVPEHQLLLKKRKLFWNDIL
;
A
#
# COMPACT_ATOMS: atom_id res chain seq x y z
N MET A 1 -13.84 16.24 5.78
CA MET A 1 -15.25 16.07 5.36
C MET A 1 -15.59 14.59 5.46
N THR A 2 -16.84 14.21 5.70
CA THR A 2 -17.25 12.81 5.58
C THR A 2 -17.22 12.42 4.10
N LEU A 3 -16.79 11.21 3.77
CA LEU A 3 -16.69 10.76 2.38
C LEU A 3 -18.08 10.55 1.78
N SER A 4 -18.25 10.93 0.51
CA SER A 4 -19.49 10.62 -0.21
C SER A 4 -19.66 9.10 -0.42
N GLU A 5 -20.89 8.65 -0.65
CA GLU A 5 -21.17 7.22 -0.87
C GLU A 5 -20.40 6.65 -2.08
N GLU A 6 -20.21 7.45 -3.13
CA GLU A 6 -19.43 7.09 -4.30
C GLU A 6 -17.93 6.94 -3.97
N GLU A 7 -17.38 7.84 -3.17
CA GLU A 7 -15.99 7.76 -2.71
C GLU A 7 -15.77 6.57 -1.78
N LEU A 8 -16.71 6.31 -0.87
CA LEU A 8 -16.69 5.11 -0.02
C LEU A 8 -16.74 3.84 -0.85
N SER A 9 -17.55 3.82 -1.92
CA SER A 9 -17.61 2.68 -2.83
C SER A 9 -16.32 2.47 -3.64
N ARG A 10 -15.66 3.56 -4.07
CA ARG A 10 -14.35 3.50 -4.73
C ARG A 10 -13.29 3.01 -3.76
N PHE A 11 -13.27 3.58 -2.55
CA PHE A 11 -12.31 3.24 -1.51
C PHE A 11 -12.44 1.78 -1.07
N PHE A 12 -13.67 1.26 -0.96
CA PHE A 12 -13.91 -0.16 -0.69
C PHE A 12 -13.20 -1.07 -1.70
N ARG A 13 -13.27 -0.75 -3.00
CA ARG A 13 -12.59 -1.51 -4.05
C ARG A 13 -11.07 -1.40 -3.93
N ILE A 14 -10.55 -0.18 -3.76
CA ILE A 14 -9.12 0.08 -3.59
C ILE A 14 -8.57 -0.69 -2.39
N ARG A 15 -9.26 -0.60 -1.24
CA ARG A 15 -8.89 -1.31 -0.01
C ARG A 15 -8.86 -2.82 -0.25
N LYS A 16 -9.84 -3.38 -0.94
CA LYS A 16 -9.87 -4.81 -1.26
C LYS A 16 -8.64 -5.21 -2.08
N THR A 17 -8.35 -4.49 -3.17
CA THR A 17 -7.15 -4.71 -4.00
C THR A 17 -5.87 -4.59 -3.18
N VAL A 18 -5.78 -3.60 -2.27
CA VAL A 18 -4.62 -3.42 -1.39
C VAL A 18 -4.46 -4.61 -0.44
N MET A 19 -5.53 -5.10 0.16
CA MET A 19 -5.49 -6.26 1.07
C MET A 19 -5.07 -7.55 0.35
N GLU A 20 -5.62 -7.79 -0.85
CA GLU A 20 -5.19 -8.90 -1.72
C GLU A 20 -3.70 -8.78 -2.07
N MET A 21 -3.26 -7.59 -2.48
CA MET A 21 -1.86 -7.29 -2.82
C MET A 21 -0.90 -7.46 -1.64
N LEU A 22 -1.32 -7.12 -0.42
CA LEU A 22 -0.55 -7.34 0.80
C LEU A 22 -0.49 -8.84 1.15
N SER A 23 -1.60 -9.56 1.00
CA SER A 23 -1.65 -11.01 1.20
C SER A 23 -0.67 -11.74 0.27
N ASP A 24 -0.66 -11.38 -1.01
CA ASP A 24 0.22 -11.95 -2.03
C ASP A 24 1.71 -11.66 -1.77
N ARG A 25 2.01 -10.54 -1.10
CA ARG A 25 3.37 -10.17 -0.70
C ARG A 25 3.83 -10.85 0.61
N GLY A 26 2.98 -11.69 1.21
CA GLY A 26 3.29 -12.43 2.43
C GLY A 26 3.07 -11.63 3.71
N TYR A 27 2.26 -10.57 3.67
CA TYR A 27 1.83 -9.87 4.89
C TYR A 27 0.63 -10.59 5.53
N VAL A 28 0.50 -10.44 6.85
CA VAL A 28 -0.58 -11.02 7.64
C VAL A 28 -1.87 -10.26 7.33
N VAL A 29 -2.75 -10.87 6.54
CA VAL A 29 -4.06 -10.32 6.19
C VAL A 29 -5.07 -11.41 6.48
N GLY A 30 -6.11 -11.11 7.27
CA GLY A 30 -7.15 -12.08 7.58
C GLY A 30 -8.16 -12.21 6.43
N ASP A 31 -8.72 -13.39 6.23
CA ASP A 31 -9.73 -13.63 5.19
C ASP A 31 -10.97 -12.73 5.37
N PHE A 32 -11.33 -12.44 6.63
CA PHE A 32 -12.41 -11.51 6.96
C PHE A 32 -12.12 -10.07 6.50
N GLU A 33 -10.84 -9.68 6.34
CA GLU A 33 -10.47 -8.35 5.88
C GLU A 33 -10.61 -8.21 4.35
N ILE A 34 -10.45 -9.32 3.63
CA ILE A 34 -10.58 -9.40 2.16
C ILE A 34 -12.05 -9.59 1.78
N ASN A 35 -12.77 -10.45 2.52
CA ASN A 35 -14.16 -10.81 2.25
C ASN A 35 -15.19 -9.90 2.93
N MET A 36 -14.74 -8.80 3.56
CA MET A 36 -15.61 -7.78 4.15
C MET A 36 -16.62 -7.27 3.12
N SER A 37 -17.89 -7.24 3.48
CA SER A 37 -18.95 -6.72 2.63
C SER A 37 -18.94 -5.19 2.57
N LYS A 38 -19.53 -4.61 1.51
CA LYS A 38 -19.66 -3.14 1.39
C LYS A 38 -20.44 -2.54 2.57
N ASN A 39 -21.48 -3.23 3.05
CA ASN A 39 -22.29 -2.75 4.17
C ASN A 39 -21.51 -2.72 5.48
N GLU A 40 -20.73 -3.76 5.78
CA GLU A 40 -19.85 -3.77 6.95
C GLU A 40 -18.77 -2.68 6.85
N PHE A 41 -18.23 -2.47 5.65
CA PHE A 41 -17.30 -1.39 5.40
C PHE A 41 -17.92 -0.01 5.67
N LEU A 42 -19.15 0.24 5.18
CA LEU A 42 -19.87 1.49 5.42
C LEU A 42 -20.19 1.70 6.90
N GLN A 43 -20.59 0.65 7.63
CA GLN A 43 -20.84 0.78 9.06
C GLN A 43 -19.55 1.07 9.85
N LYS A 44 -18.43 0.47 9.46
CA LYS A 44 -17.16 0.63 10.17
C LYS A 44 -16.43 1.93 9.83
N TYR A 45 -16.61 2.44 8.61
CA TYR A 45 -15.79 3.52 8.07
C TYR A 45 -16.59 4.67 7.45
N GLY A 46 -17.92 4.63 7.46
CA GLY A 46 -18.77 5.63 6.79
C GLY A 46 -18.63 7.05 7.34
N GLU A 47 -18.17 7.21 8.59
CA GLU A 47 -17.95 8.51 9.22
C GLU A 47 -16.48 8.94 9.25
N ASN A 48 -15.56 8.07 8.81
CA ASN A 48 -14.12 8.29 8.95
C ASN A 48 -13.55 9.17 7.83
N LYS A 49 -12.45 9.87 8.13
CA LYS A 49 -11.69 10.63 7.13
C LYS A 49 -10.73 9.71 6.38
N ARG A 50 -10.28 10.13 5.19
CA ARG A 50 -9.28 9.38 4.39
C ARG A 50 -8.02 9.01 5.18
N GLU A 51 -7.57 9.92 6.04
CA GLU A 51 -6.39 9.73 6.87
C GLU A 51 -6.56 8.60 7.91
N ASP A 52 -7.78 8.26 8.31
CA ASP A 52 -8.06 7.21 9.29
C ASP A 52 -7.95 5.80 8.68
N PHE A 53 -7.83 5.69 7.35
CA PHE A 53 -7.68 4.43 6.65
C PHE A 53 -6.24 3.93 6.57
N VAL A 54 -5.31 4.51 7.35
CA VAL A 54 -3.94 3.99 7.41
C VAL A 54 -3.95 2.51 7.77
N ILE A 55 -3.29 1.70 6.95
CA ILE A 55 -3.14 0.26 7.18
C ILE A 55 -1.70 0.02 7.64
N LEU A 56 -1.52 -0.72 8.75
CA LEU A 56 -0.25 -1.26 9.18
C LEU A 56 -0.34 -2.78 9.23
N LYS A 57 0.54 -3.47 8.50
CA LYS A 57 0.60 -4.94 8.50
C LYS A 57 2.00 -5.46 8.74
N ALA A 58 2.10 -6.52 9.54
CA ALA A 58 3.33 -7.27 9.76
C ALA A 58 3.45 -8.40 8.74
N LYS A 59 4.67 -8.88 8.51
CA LYS A 59 4.97 -10.00 7.63
C LYS A 59 4.68 -11.34 8.30
N ARG A 60 4.24 -12.36 7.55
CA ARG A 60 3.81 -13.67 8.12
C ARG A 60 4.95 -14.47 8.76
N ASN A 61 6.18 -14.32 8.28
CA ASN A 61 7.29 -15.23 8.60
C ASN A 61 8.05 -14.88 9.89
N ASN A 62 7.38 -14.26 10.89
CA ASN A 62 8.02 -13.74 12.10
C ASN A 62 9.19 -12.78 11.81
N ASP A 63 9.12 -12.13 10.65
CA ASP A 63 10.04 -11.08 10.23
C ASP A 63 9.52 -9.77 10.86
N PRO A 64 10.36 -9.01 11.59
CA PRO A 64 9.94 -7.74 12.20
C PRO A 64 9.54 -6.69 11.15
N GLU A 65 9.73 -6.96 9.86
CA GLU A 65 9.29 -6.09 8.78
C GLU A 65 7.77 -5.87 8.80
N GLN A 66 7.41 -4.59 8.93
CA GLN A 66 6.06 -4.08 8.79
C GLN A 66 5.95 -3.19 7.54
N ILE A 67 4.73 -2.95 7.10
CA ILE A 67 4.42 -2.06 5.99
C ILE A 67 3.26 -1.14 6.32
N TYR A 68 3.44 0.15 6.02
CA TYR A 68 2.34 1.10 6.00
C TYR A 68 1.68 1.19 4.63
N VAL A 69 0.38 1.43 4.63
CA VAL A 69 -0.34 1.99 3.49
C VAL A 69 -1.00 3.29 3.91
N PHE A 70 -0.58 4.39 3.29
CA PHE A 70 -1.11 5.73 3.53
C PHE A 70 -2.06 6.15 2.42
N PHE A 71 -3.14 6.84 2.82
CA PHE A 71 -4.15 7.39 1.93
C PHE A 71 -4.27 8.90 2.20
N PRO A 72 -3.48 9.74 1.53
CA PRO A 72 -3.52 11.19 1.71
C PRO A 72 -4.88 11.76 1.32
N GLU A 73 -5.41 12.71 2.11
CA GLU A 73 -6.64 13.44 1.76
C GLU A 73 -6.39 14.41 0.59
N GLU A 74 -5.19 14.97 0.50
CA GLU A 74 -4.76 15.90 -0.55
C GLU A 74 -4.80 15.25 -1.94
N GLU A 75 -5.48 15.87 -2.90
CA GLU A 75 -5.45 15.42 -4.29
C GLU A 75 -4.03 15.47 -4.88
N LYS A 76 -3.29 16.52 -4.53
CA LYS A 76 -1.90 16.75 -4.93
C LYS A 76 -1.02 16.71 -3.70
N VAL A 77 -0.45 15.54 -3.45
CA VAL A 77 0.45 15.34 -2.31
C VAL A 77 1.67 16.25 -2.42
N GLY A 78 1.88 17.04 -1.37
CA GLY A 78 3.03 17.94 -1.22
C GLY A 78 4.22 17.30 -0.49
N VAL A 79 5.33 18.03 -0.46
CA VAL A 79 6.55 17.64 0.29
C VAL A 79 6.28 17.52 1.80
N GLN A 80 5.40 18.36 2.34
CA GLN A 80 5.07 18.36 3.77
C GLN A 80 4.44 17.04 4.20
N ALA A 81 3.48 16.52 3.44
CA ALA A 81 2.84 15.23 3.71
C ALA A 81 3.86 14.08 3.72
N ILE A 82 4.78 14.03 2.74
CA ILE A 82 5.84 13.01 2.68
C ILE A 82 6.73 13.05 3.92
N LYS A 83 7.11 14.25 4.38
CA LYS A 83 7.91 14.41 5.60
C LYS A 83 7.18 13.94 6.86
N ILE A 84 5.88 14.21 6.96
CA ILE A 84 5.04 13.73 8.07
C ILE A 84 5.00 12.20 8.10
N TYR A 85 4.78 11.56 6.95
CA TYR A 85 4.76 10.10 6.86
C TYR A 85 6.13 9.49 7.16
N ALA A 86 7.22 10.07 6.64
CA ALA A 86 8.58 9.62 6.93
C ALA A 86 8.90 9.70 8.43
N LYS A 87 8.50 10.78 9.11
CA LYS A 87 8.69 10.93 10.56
C LYS A 87 7.89 9.91 11.37
N ARG A 88 6.65 9.62 10.95
CA ARG A 88 5.82 8.57 11.57
C ARG A 88 6.47 7.19 11.41
N MET A 89 6.93 6.88 10.19
CA MET A 89 7.66 5.66 9.88
C MET A 89 8.94 5.51 10.71
N GLU A 90 9.68 6.59 10.92
CA GLU A 90 10.87 6.62 11.78
C GLU A 90 10.53 6.29 13.24
N THR A 91 9.43 6.85 13.74
CA THR A 91 8.99 6.68 15.14
C THR A 91 8.55 5.24 15.42
N GLU A 92 7.85 4.62 14.47
CA GLU A 92 7.34 3.25 14.57
C GLU A 92 8.33 2.21 14.00
N ILE A 93 9.52 2.63 13.55
CA ILE A 93 10.60 1.79 13.00
C ILE A 93 10.11 0.92 11.83
N VAL A 94 9.32 1.54 10.93
CA VAL A 94 8.79 0.90 9.73
C VAL A 94 9.46 1.47 8.50
N TYR A 95 10.10 0.61 7.70
CA TYR A 95 10.88 1.06 6.54
C TYR A 95 10.15 0.93 5.19
N GLN A 96 9.02 0.24 5.16
CA GLN A 96 8.23 0.02 3.95
C GLN A 96 6.94 0.82 4.00
N ALA A 97 6.65 1.56 2.92
CA ALA A 97 5.37 2.25 2.78
C ALA A 97 4.81 2.15 1.35
N ILE A 98 3.50 2.09 1.29
CA ILE A 98 2.72 2.27 0.07
C ILE A 98 1.95 3.58 0.21
N LEU A 99 2.09 4.47 -0.77
CA LEU A 99 1.37 5.72 -0.85
C LEU A 99 0.32 5.62 -1.97
N VAL A 100 -0.95 5.66 -1.61
CA VAL A 100 -2.06 5.60 -2.56
C VAL A 100 -2.58 7.01 -2.80
N VAL A 101 -2.36 7.55 -4.00
CA VAL A 101 -2.63 8.96 -4.34
C VAL A 101 -3.79 9.09 -5.33
N GLN A 102 -4.59 10.14 -5.19
CA GLN A 102 -5.71 10.41 -6.11
C GLN A 102 -5.22 10.86 -7.49
N GLN A 103 -4.19 11.70 -7.54
CA GLN A 103 -3.55 12.18 -8.75
C GLN A 103 -2.04 11.92 -8.71
N LYS A 104 -1.37 12.11 -9.85
CA LYS A 104 0.10 12.03 -9.93
C LYS A 104 0.76 12.97 -8.92
N LEU A 105 1.82 12.49 -8.29
CA LEU A 105 2.62 13.29 -7.38
C LEU A 105 3.20 14.52 -8.08
N THR A 106 3.36 15.60 -7.32
CA THR A 106 4.12 16.76 -7.78
C THR A 106 5.60 16.41 -7.94
N SER A 107 6.31 17.07 -8.86
CA SER A 107 7.76 16.85 -9.06
C SER A 107 8.56 17.05 -7.77
N PHE A 108 8.12 17.99 -6.91
CA PHE A 108 8.72 18.23 -5.60
C PHE A 108 8.49 17.07 -4.63
N ALA A 109 7.27 16.50 -4.59
CA ALA A 109 6.99 15.33 -3.76
C ALA A 109 7.79 14.10 -4.23
N HIS A 110 7.90 13.88 -5.54
CA HIS A 110 8.75 12.83 -6.09
C HIS A 110 10.22 12.98 -5.67
N ARG A 111 10.75 14.21 -5.74
CA ARG A 111 12.11 14.51 -5.27
C ARG A 111 12.26 14.21 -3.78
N SER A 112 11.29 14.61 -2.95
CA SER A 112 11.32 14.34 -1.51
C SER A 112 11.31 12.85 -1.21
N ILE A 113 10.58 12.03 -1.97
CA ILE A 113 10.61 10.57 -1.84
C ILE A 113 12.00 10.03 -2.17
N ASN A 114 12.63 10.54 -3.23
CA ASN A 114 13.98 10.13 -3.60
C ASN A 114 15.02 10.52 -2.54
N GLU A 115 14.85 11.67 -1.89
CA GLU A 115 15.75 12.11 -0.80
C GLU A 115 15.67 11.18 0.42
N VAL A 116 14.48 10.68 0.75
CA VAL A 116 14.29 9.74 1.87
C VAL A 116 14.44 8.26 1.47
N SER A 117 14.66 7.98 0.17
CA SER A 117 14.71 6.61 -0.38
C SER A 117 15.85 5.76 0.19
N ALA A 118 16.90 6.38 0.72
CA ALA A 118 18.01 5.70 1.36
C ALA A 118 17.61 5.01 2.67
N GLN A 119 16.57 5.51 3.36
CA GLN A 119 16.10 5.01 4.64
C GLN A 119 14.74 4.31 4.50
N PHE A 120 13.84 4.89 3.73
CA PHE A 120 12.46 4.43 3.60
C PHE A 120 12.13 4.09 2.15
N ASN A 121 11.50 2.94 1.94
CA ASN A 121 11.07 2.50 0.62
C ASN A 121 9.58 2.83 0.43
N PHE A 122 9.32 3.93 -0.28
CA PHE A 122 7.99 4.34 -0.68
C PHE A 122 7.64 3.77 -2.06
N LYS A 123 6.53 3.04 -2.14
CA LYS A 123 5.89 2.64 -3.40
C LYS A 123 4.65 3.48 -3.63
N VAL A 124 4.55 4.13 -4.77
CA VAL A 124 3.43 5.03 -5.09
C VAL A 124 2.49 4.33 -6.06
N PHE A 125 1.19 4.36 -5.77
CA PHE A 125 0.13 3.88 -6.67
C PHE A 125 -0.93 4.96 -6.80
N GLN A 126 -1.51 5.09 -7.99
CA GLN A 126 -2.70 5.92 -8.17
C GLN A 126 -3.95 5.13 -7.80
N GLU A 127 -4.95 5.79 -7.19
CA GLU A 127 -6.24 5.16 -6.89
C GLU A 127 -6.85 4.50 -8.13
N ALA A 128 -6.76 5.17 -9.29
CA ALA A 128 -7.24 4.65 -10.56
C ALA A 128 -6.63 3.29 -10.95
N GLU A 129 -5.36 3.04 -10.60
CA GLU A 129 -4.67 1.77 -10.87
C GLU A 129 -5.15 0.64 -9.94
N LEU A 130 -5.68 0.99 -8.77
CA LEU A 130 -6.11 0.03 -7.74
C LEU A 130 -7.63 -0.24 -7.77
N LEU A 131 -8.39 0.48 -8.58
CA LEU A 131 -9.83 0.25 -8.77
C LEU A 131 -10.12 -1.13 -9.39
N VAL A 132 -9.16 -1.69 -10.14
CA VAL A 132 -9.23 -3.03 -10.73
C VAL A 132 -7.94 -3.77 -10.41
N ASN A 133 -8.04 -4.92 -9.76
CA ASN A 133 -6.87 -5.76 -9.52
C ASN A 133 -6.38 -6.33 -10.87
N VAL A 134 -5.27 -5.80 -11.38
CA VAL A 134 -4.72 -6.15 -12.70
C VAL A 134 -4.23 -7.60 -12.77
N LYS A 135 -4.03 -8.30 -11.63
CA LYS A 135 -3.75 -9.75 -11.63
C LYS A 135 -4.90 -10.60 -12.17
N ASN A 136 -6.13 -10.09 -12.12
CA ASN A 136 -7.30 -10.76 -12.68
C ASN A 136 -7.51 -10.46 -14.16
N HIS A 137 -6.64 -9.63 -14.76
CA HIS A 137 -6.66 -9.36 -16.18
C HIS A 137 -5.95 -10.51 -16.92
N VAL A 138 -6.63 -11.10 -17.91
CA VAL A 138 -6.20 -12.26 -18.72
C VAL A 138 -4.77 -12.16 -19.27
N LEU A 139 -4.22 -10.95 -19.39
CA LEU A 139 -2.94 -10.65 -20.03
C LEU A 139 -1.76 -10.41 -19.07
N VAL A 140 -1.93 -10.52 -17.74
CA VAL A 140 -0.83 -10.33 -16.79
C VAL A 140 -0.35 -11.66 -16.21
N PRO A 141 0.83 -12.17 -16.60
CA PRO A 141 1.39 -13.39 -16.02
C PRO A 141 1.74 -13.19 -14.53
N GLU A 142 1.68 -14.26 -13.75
CA GLU A 142 2.04 -14.24 -12.33
C GLU A 142 3.52 -13.88 -12.13
N HIS A 143 3.79 -12.77 -11.46
CA HIS A 143 5.15 -12.38 -11.09
C HIS A 143 5.48 -12.92 -9.69
N GLN A 144 6.25 -14.01 -9.62
CA GLN A 144 6.73 -14.58 -8.35
C GLN A 144 7.95 -13.81 -7.83
N LEU A 145 7.94 -13.48 -6.53
CA LEU A 145 9.12 -12.92 -5.86
C LEU A 145 10.22 -13.99 -5.83
N LEU A 146 11.32 -13.75 -6.55
CA LEU A 146 12.50 -14.61 -6.51
C LEU A 146 13.13 -14.53 -5.11
N LEU A 147 12.93 -15.57 -4.30
CA LEU A 147 13.67 -15.78 -3.05
C LEU A 147 15.17 -15.85 -3.37
N LYS A 148 15.97 -14.98 -2.73
CA LYS A 148 17.44 -14.85 -2.91
C LYS A 148 18.24 -16.15 -2.72
N LYS A 149 17.63 -17.24 -2.24
CA LYS A 149 18.28 -18.53 -1.96
C LYS A 149 18.64 -19.34 -3.21
N ARG A 150 18.29 -18.87 -4.41
CA ARG A 150 18.44 -19.64 -5.67
C ARG A 150 19.40 -19.00 -6.68
N LYS A 151 20.46 -18.34 -6.19
CA LYS A 151 21.65 -17.97 -7.00
C LYS A 151 22.92 -18.77 -6.68
N LEU A 152 22.89 -19.65 -5.69
CA LEU A 152 24.07 -20.41 -5.25
C LEU A 152 24.25 -21.79 -5.91
N PHE A 153 23.38 -22.20 -6.84
CA PHE A 153 23.45 -23.54 -7.46
C PHE A 153 24.00 -23.57 -8.90
N TRP A 154 24.48 -22.44 -9.44
CA TRP A 154 24.99 -22.35 -10.82
C TRP A 154 26.46 -21.97 -10.94
N ASN A 155 27.19 -21.83 -9.82
CA ASN A 155 28.62 -21.52 -9.84
C ASN A 155 29.55 -22.72 -9.54
N ASP A 156 29.01 -23.94 -9.36
CA ASP A 156 29.81 -25.15 -9.06
C ASP A 156 29.72 -26.25 -10.15
N ILE A 157 29.26 -25.91 -11.35
CA ILE A 157 29.41 -26.78 -12.53
C ILE A 157 29.86 -25.93 -13.71
N LEU A 158 31.17 -25.61 -13.72
CA LEU A 158 32.05 -25.53 -14.90
C LEU A 158 33.49 -25.30 -14.43
#